data_AF-A0AAV6V5V2-F1
#
_entry.id   AF-A0AAV6V5V2-F1
#
_cell.length_a   1.000
_cell.length_b   1.000
_cell.length_c   1.000
_cell.angle_alpha   90.00
_cell.angle_beta   90.00
_cell.angle_gamma   90.00
#
_symmetry.space_group_name_H-M   'P 1'
#
loop_
_entity.id
_entity.type
_entity.pdbx_description
1 polymer ?
#
loop_
_entity_poly.entity_id
_entity_poly.type
_entity_poly.pdbx_seq_one_letter_code
_entity_poly.pdbx_strand_id
1 'polypeptide(L)'
;MLKPYYKRPKEVNYLISDLEGENDEEQMEIPCVESNPNILDLEEMFQDYGESSNMNEDQIAQMKKLVWKYIKCFSNVPGKTELVIHDIELSEELSILSKPCRTSPRQNAILKTEIQKMLDLKIIEIGFSDCTSPMILVEAPC
;
A
#
# COMPACT_ATOMS: atom_id res chain seq x y z
N MET A 1 -4.09 12.56 25.52
CA MET A 1 -5.46 12.81 25.04
C MET A 1 -5.63 12.05 23.73
N LEU A 2 -6.51 11.04 23.67
CA LEU A 2 -6.77 10.32 22.42
C LEU A 2 -7.54 11.21 21.44
N LYS A 3 -7.24 11.07 20.14
CA LYS A 3 -8.01 11.75 19.10
C LYS A 3 -9.48 11.27 19.15
N PRO A 4 -10.46 12.17 18.95
CA PRO A 4 -11.86 11.79 18.89
C PRO A 4 -12.13 10.86 17.70
N TYR A 5 -12.96 9.84 17.92
CA TYR A 5 -13.35 8.88 16.90
C TYR A 5 -14.30 9.52 15.88
N TYR A 6 -13.86 9.63 14.63
CA TYR A 6 -14.70 10.00 13.51
C TYR A 6 -15.21 8.73 12.82
N LYS A 7 -16.50 8.43 13.01
CA LYS A 7 -17.17 7.32 12.34
C LYS A 7 -17.18 7.60 10.83
N ARG A 8 -16.44 6.81 10.05
CA ARG A 8 -16.53 6.90 8.58
C ARG A 8 -17.97 6.63 8.14
N PRO A 9 -18.51 7.35 7.15
CA PRO A 9 -19.77 6.98 6.52
C PRO A 9 -19.67 5.52 6.06
N LYS A 10 -20.75 4.76 6.23
CA LYS A 10 -20.85 3.38 5.73
C LYS A 10 -21.00 3.40 4.20
N GLU A 11 -19.99 3.85 3.49
CA GLU A 11 -19.83 3.50 2.09
C GLU A 11 -19.28 2.08 2.07
N VAL A 12 -20.20 1.13 2.13
CA VAL A 12 -19.87 -0.26 1.82
C VAL A 12 -19.75 -0.30 0.31
N ASN A 13 -18.51 -0.44 -0.21
CA ASN A 13 -18.30 -0.79 -1.61
C ASN A 13 -18.85 -2.21 -1.83
N TYR A 14 -20.16 -2.30 -2.01
CA TYR A 14 -20.83 -3.50 -2.48
C TYR A 14 -20.48 -3.63 -3.97
N LEU A 15 -19.41 -4.35 -4.28
CA LEU A 15 -19.31 -5.01 -5.57
C LEU A 15 -20.26 -6.22 -5.53
N ILE A 16 -21.55 -5.96 -5.77
CA ILE A 16 -22.53 -7.02 -6.01
C ILE A 16 -22.03 -7.78 -7.24
N SER A 17 -21.60 -9.01 -7.02
CA SER A 17 -21.10 -9.90 -8.09
C SER A 17 -22.23 -10.55 -8.89
N ASP A 18 -23.45 -10.05 -8.73
CA ASP A 18 -24.67 -10.60 -9.30
C ASP A 18 -25.23 -9.63 -10.35
N LEU A 19 -24.56 -9.57 -11.50
CA LEU A 19 -25.22 -9.23 -12.75
C LEU A 19 -24.88 -10.34 -13.75
N GLU A 20 -25.74 -11.35 -13.79
CA GLU A 20 -25.98 -12.07 -15.03
C GLU A 20 -26.57 -11.08 -16.02
N GLY A 21 -25.71 -10.39 -16.76
CA GLY A 21 -26.06 -9.39 -17.75
C GLY A 21 -24.90 -9.24 -18.72
N GLU A 22 -25.19 -9.49 -19.99
CA GLU A 22 -24.25 -9.48 -21.09
C GLU A 22 -23.56 -8.11 -21.26
N ASN A 23 -22.32 -8.17 -21.77
CA ASN A 23 -21.61 -7.09 -22.48
C ASN A 23 -21.49 -5.77 -21.71
N ASP A 24 -20.37 -5.60 -21.01
CA ASP A 24 -19.31 -4.73 -21.53
C ASP A 24 -18.04 -4.98 -20.73
N GLU A 25 -16.94 -5.26 -21.44
CA GLU A 25 -15.58 -5.17 -20.90
C GLU A 25 -15.27 -3.69 -20.64
N GLU A 26 -16.00 -3.04 -19.74
CA GLU A 26 -15.63 -1.73 -19.24
C GLU A 26 -14.31 -1.89 -18.50
N GLN A 27 -13.23 -1.78 -19.26
CA GLN A 27 -11.88 -1.66 -18.76
C GLN A 27 -11.89 -0.38 -17.93
N MET A 28 -12.11 -0.48 -16.62
CA MET A 28 -11.76 0.62 -15.72
C MET A 28 -10.33 1.00 -16.07
N GLU A 29 -10.15 2.21 -16.59
CA GLU A 29 -8.89 2.68 -17.13
C GLU A 29 -8.02 3.16 -15.97
N ILE A 30 -7.68 2.23 -15.07
CA ILE A 30 -6.80 2.51 -13.93
C ILE A 30 -5.48 3.00 -14.51
N PRO A 31 -5.05 4.25 -14.28
CA PRO A 31 -3.86 4.80 -14.91
C PRO A 31 -2.64 3.91 -14.66
N CYS A 32 -1.72 3.87 -15.63
CA CYS A 32 -0.50 3.10 -15.48
C CYS A 32 0.28 3.60 -14.25
N VAL A 33 0.60 2.69 -13.32
CA VAL A 33 1.43 2.99 -12.14
C VAL A 33 2.90 3.05 -12.60
N GLU A 34 3.23 4.03 -13.44
CA GLU A 34 4.62 4.21 -13.91
C GLU A 34 5.46 4.95 -12.89
N SER A 35 4.83 5.73 -12.03
CA SER A 35 5.46 6.39 -10.90
C SER A 35 5.33 5.49 -9.68
N ASN A 36 6.46 5.26 -9.01
CA ASN A 36 6.48 4.74 -7.64
C ASN A 36 6.64 6.00 -6.75
N PRO A 37 5.58 6.81 -6.53
CA PRO A 37 5.70 8.16 -5.92
C PRO A 37 6.23 8.13 -4.48
N ASN A 38 6.30 6.94 -3.89
CA ASN A 38 6.75 6.72 -2.51
C ASN A 38 8.22 6.27 -2.42
N ILE A 39 9.00 6.36 -3.50
CA ILE A 39 10.45 6.17 -3.40
C ILE A 39 11.06 7.48 -2.94
N LEU A 40 11.41 7.57 -1.65
CA LEU A 40 12.32 8.60 -1.15
C LEU A 40 13.67 8.47 -1.88
N ASP A 41 13.93 9.37 -2.82
CA ASP A 41 15.26 9.64 -3.36
C ASP A 41 15.90 10.77 -2.55
N LEU A 42 16.87 10.42 -1.71
CA LEU A 42 17.52 11.40 -0.85
C LEU A 42 18.41 12.35 -1.63
N GLU A 43 18.93 11.94 -2.79
CA GLU A 43 19.79 12.82 -3.59
C GLU A 43 18.95 13.89 -4.29
N GLU A 44 17.82 13.50 -4.88
CA GLU A 44 16.82 14.45 -5.41
C GLU A 44 16.35 15.41 -4.31
N MET A 45 16.01 14.86 -3.14
CA MET A 45 15.62 15.65 -1.97
C MET A 45 16.70 16.67 -1.58
N PHE A 46 17.98 16.27 -1.53
CA PHE A 46 19.06 17.20 -1.20
C PHE A 46 19.30 18.27 -2.27
N GLN A 47 19.01 17.96 -3.53
CA GLN A 47 19.12 18.91 -4.64
C GLN A 47 18.03 19.99 -4.55
N ASP A 48 16.77 19.59 -4.35
CA ASP A 48 15.63 20.51 -4.18
C ASP A 48 15.81 21.44 -2.97
N TYR A 49 16.34 20.92 -1.85
CA TYR A 49 16.59 21.75 -0.67
C TYR A 49 17.77 22.71 -0.86
N GLY A 50 18.77 22.36 -1.68
CA GLY A 50 19.89 23.25 -2.00
C GLY A 50 19.45 24.53 -2.74
N GLU A 51 18.38 24.44 -3.53
CA GLU A 51 17.86 25.55 -4.32
C GLU A 51 16.77 26.37 -3.60
N SER A 52 16.01 25.72 -2.72
CA SER A 52 14.85 26.33 -2.04
C SER A 52 15.12 26.86 -0.63
N SER A 53 16.24 26.47 0.00
CA SER A 53 16.53 26.82 1.38
C SER A 53 17.59 27.90 1.53
N ASN A 54 17.37 28.86 2.44
CA ASN A 54 18.39 29.83 2.88
C ASN A 54 19.42 29.16 3.82
N MET A 55 19.78 27.90 3.60
CA MET A 55 20.77 27.18 4.41
C MET A 55 22.18 27.46 3.88
N ASN A 56 23.13 27.64 4.79
CA ASN A 56 24.54 27.71 4.41
C ASN A 56 25.12 26.30 4.20
N GLU A 57 26.33 26.23 3.64
CA GLU A 57 27.01 24.96 3.35
C GLU A 57 27.18 24.07 4.59
N ASP A 58 27.49 24.68 5.74
CA ASP A 58 27.65 23.95 7.02
C ASP A 58 26.34 23.30 7.48
N GLN A 59 25.22 23.99 7.33
CA GLN A 59 23.90 23.48 7.68
C GLN A 59 23.48 22.34 6.76
N ILE A 60 23.73 22.46 5.45
CA ILE A 60 23.48 21.40 4.47
C ILE A 60 24.33 20.16 4.83
N ALA A 61 25.60 20.35 5.16
CA ALA A 61 26.49 19.25 5.56
C ALA A 61 26.01 18.55 6.86
N GLN A 62 25.56 19.31 7.85
CA GLN A 62 25.00 18.77 9.10
C GLN A 62 23.70 17.99 8.84
N MET A 63 22.83 18.51 7.98
CA MET A 63 21.58 17.85 7.59
C MET A 63 21.87 16.51 6.88
N LYS A 64 22.74 16.53 5.86
CA LYS A 64 23.17 15.31 5.17
C LYS A 64 23.69 14.27 6.16
N LYS A 65 24.58 14.68 7.08
CA LYS A 65 25.11 13.79 8.12
C LYS A 65 24.02 13.18 9.01
N LEU A 66 23.00 13.95 9.38
CA LEU A 66 21.90 13.47 10.23
C LEU A 66 21.01 12.48 9.50
N VAL A 67 20.62 12.77 8.26
CA VAL A 67 19.82 11.88 7.42
C VAL A 67 20.56 10.57 7.19
N TRP A 68 21.84 10.63 6.81
CA TRP A 68 22.67 9.44 6.64
C TRP A 68 22.84 8.63 7.92
N LYS A 69 22.99 9.29 9.07
CA LYS A 69 23.06 8.61 10.38
C LYS A 69 21.78 7.80 10.68
N TYR A 70 20.62 8.30 10.29
CA TYR A 70 19.33 7.67 10.53
C TYR A 70 18.67 7.15 9.25
N ILE A 71 19.48 6.77 8.25
CA ILE A 71 19.02 6.38 6.91
C ILE A 71 17.92 5.31 6.94
N LYS A 72 18.01 4.37 7.89
CA LYS A 72 17.03 3.30 8.07
C LYS A 72 15.63 3.81 8.44
N CYS A 73 15.54 4.96 9.11
CA CYS A 73 14.25 5.59 9.46
C CYS A 73 13.56 6.20 8.23
N PHE A 74 14.30 6.41 7.14
CA PHE A 74 13.81 6.97 5.87
C PHE A 74 13.78 5.90 4.76
N SER A 75 13.84 4.62 5.13
CA SER A 75 13.80 3.55 4.14
C SER A 75 12.38 3.38 3.57
N ASN A 76 12.29 3.19 2.26
CA ASN A 76 11.05 2.80 1.58
C ASN A 76 10.74 1.30 1.77
N VAL A 77 11.65 0.55 2.41
CA VAL A 77 11.45 -0.87 2.75
C VAL A 77 10.81 -0.94 4.13
N PRO A 78 9.63 -1.60 4.26
CA PRO A 78 9.00 -1.78 5.56
C PRO A 78 9.91 -2.49 6.57
N GLY A 79 9.88 -2.01 7.82
CA GLY A 79 10.57 -2.67 8.92
C GLY A 79 9.76 -3.85 9.48
N LYS A 80 10.45 -4.77 10.18
CA LYS A 80 9.84 -5.85 10.97
C LYS A 80 10.30 -5.74 12.41
N THR A 81 9.41 -6.00 13.35
CA THR A 81 9.70 -6.05 14.79
C THR A 81 9.26 -7.37 15.38
N GLU A 82 9.99 -7.86 16.38
CA GLU A 82 9.65 -9.07 17.15
C GLU A 82 9.15 -8.72 18.57
N LEU A 83 8.97 -7.42 18.86
CA LEU A 83 8.55 -6.96 20.19
C LEU A 83 7.12 -7.36 20.54
N VAL A 84 6.24 -7.51 19.54
CA VAL A 84 4.82 -7.86 19.70
C VAL A 84 4.39 -8.74 18.53
N ILE A 85 3.58 -9.74 18.83
CA ILE A 85 2.84 -10.55 17.85
C ILE A 85 1.36 -10.34 18.17
N HIS A 86 0.56 -10.02 17.15
CA HIS A 86 -0.87 -9.86 17.32
C HIS A 86 -1.55 -11.24 17.26
N ASP A 87 -2.29 -11.56 18.31
CA ASP A 87 -3.26 -12.64 18.33
C ASP A 87 -4.67 -12.04 18.14
N ILE A 88 -5.42 -12.56 17.17
CA ILE A 88 -6.74 -12.04 16.81
C ILE A 88 -7.79 -13.02 17.35
N GLU A 89 -8.39 -12.67 18.48
CA GLU A 89 -9.48 -13.44 19.07
C GLU A 89 -10.77 -13.30 18.25
N LEU A 90 -11.37 -14.44 17.89
CA LEU A 90 -12.62 -14.48 17.15
C LEU A 90 -13.82 -14.49 18.11
N SER A 91 -14.88 -13.76 17.76
CA SER A 91 -16.15 -13.85 18.47
C SER A 91 -16.92 -15.13 18.14
N GLU A 92 -16.76 -15.65 16.91
CA GLU A 92 -17.41 -16.86 16.40
C GLU A 92 -16.40 -17.64 15.54
N GLU A 93 -16.42 -18.97 15.61
CA GLU A 93 -15.52 -19.86 14.84
C GLU A 93 -16.02 -20.15 13.41
N LEU A 94 -16.89 -19.31 12.87
CA LEU A 94 -17.42 -19.47 11.51
C LEU A 94 -16.45 -18.90 10.48
N SER A 95 -16.04 -19.72 9.52
CA SER A 95 -15.18 -19.27 8.42
C SER A 95 -15.98 -18.58 7.31
N ILE A 96 -15.40 -17.55 6.71
CA ILE A 96 -16.04 -16.75 5.66
C ILE A 96 -15.35 -17.04 4.33
N LEU A 97 -16.11 -17.54 3.35
CA LEU A 97 -15.61 -17.83 2.00
C LEU A 97 -16.26 -16.92 0.96
N SER A 98 -15.54 -15.86 0.60
CA SER A 98 -15.97 -14.93 -0.44
C SER A 98 -15.35 -15.30 -1.79
N LYS A 99 -16.16 -15.23 -2.86
CA LYS A 99 -15.66 -15.48 -4.22
C LYS A 99 -14.70 -14.35 -4.63
N PRO A 100 -13.58 -14.68 -5.32
CA PRO A 100 -12.72 -13.66 -5.91
C PRO A 100 -13.48 -12.79 -6.92
N CYS A 101 -13.16 -11.50 -6.96
CA CYS A 101 -13.70 -10.59 -7.97
C CYS A 101 -13.19 -10.97 -9.37
N ARG A 102 -14.01 -10.75 -10.40
CA ARG A 102 -13.56 -10.86 -11.79
C ARG A 102 -12.60 -9.71 -12.09
N THR A 103 -11.51 -10.01 -12.78
CA THR A 103 -10.49 -9.03 -13.17
C THR A 103 -10.15 -9.18 -14.64
N SER A 104 -9.97 -8.06 -15.33
CA SER A 104 -9.52 -8.05 -16.73
C SER A 104 -8.05 -8.51 -16.84
N PRO A 105 -7.56 -8.88 -18.03
CA PRO A 105 -6.15 -9.23 -18.23
C PRO A 105 -5.18 -8.13 -17.76
N ARG A 106 -5.53 -6.87 -17.99
CA ARG A 106 -4.75 -5.70 -17.56
C ARG A 106 -4.71 -5.57 -16.04
N GLN A 107 -5.86 -5.67 -15.38
CA GLN A 107 -5.93 -5.64 -13.90
C GLN A 107 -5.14 -6.79 -13.28
N ASN A 108 -5.22 -7.99 -13.86
CA ASN A 108 -4.43 -9.14 -13.42
C ASN A 108 -2.92 -8.90 -13.53
N ALA A 109 -2.44 -8.20 -14.55
CA ALA A 109 -1.03 -7.85 -14.68
C ALA A 109 -0.58 -6.90 -13.55
N ILE A 110 -1.38 -5.86 -13.25
CA ILE A 110 -1.11 -4.92 -12.14
C ILE A 110 -1.06 -5.66 -10.80
N LEU A 111 -2.08 -6.49 -10.53
CA LEU A 111 -2.17 -7.27 -9.30
C LEU A 111 -0.97 -8.21 -9.12
N LYS A 112 -0.55 -8.91 -10.19
CA LYS A 112 0.62 -9.79 -10.13
C LYS A 112 1.90 -9.05 -9.78
N THR A 113 2.11 -7.86 -10.35
CA THR A 113 3.28 -7.04 -10.03
C THR A 113 3.30 -6.63 -8.56
N GLU A 114 2.17 -6.14 -8.02
CA GLU A 114 2.13 -5.70 -6.62
C GLU A 114 2.22 -6.89 -5.65
N ILE A 115 1.56 -8.02 -5.94
CA ILE A 115 1.67 -9.24 -5.14
C ILE A 115 3.14 -9.72 -5.10
N GLN A 116 3.83 -9.73 -6.25
CA GLN A 116 5.23 -10.13 -6.30
C GLN A 116 6.11 -9.20 -5.46
N LYS A 117 5.90 -7.88 -5.57
CA LYS A 117 6.60 -6.90 -4.74
C LYS A 117 6.35 -7.13 -3.24
N MET A 118 5.11 -7.42 -2.82
CA MET A 118 4.79 -7.72 -1.42
C MET A 118 5.43 -9.02 -0.93
N LEU A 119 5.53 -10.04 -1.80
CA LEU A 119 6.25 -11.29 -1.52
C LEU A 119 7.76 -11.05 -1.35
N ASP A 120 8.37 -10.27 -2.26
CA ASP A 120 9.79 -9.93 -2.20
C ASP A 120 10.14 -9.14 -0.93
N LEU A 121 9.23 -8.24 -0.51
CA LEU A 121 9.32 -7.47 0.74
C LEU A 121 8.97 -8.29 1.99
N LYS A 122 8.53 -9.55 1.84
CA LYS A 122 8.10 -10.44 2.94
C LYS A 122 6.97 -9.86 3.79
N ILE A 123 6.09 -9.08 3.16
CA ILE A 123 4.87 -8.54 3.79
C ILE A 123 3.78 -9.62 3.81
N ILE A 124 3.74 -10.46 2.77
CA ILE A 124 2.80 -11.58 2.63
C ILE A 124 3.55 -12.88 2.37
N GLU A 125 2.86 -13.99 2.58
CA GLU A 125 3.34 -15.34 2.29
C GLU A 125 2.23 -16.19 1.65
N ILE A 126 2.63 -17.27 0.99
CA ILE A 126 1.68 -18.24 0.46
C ILE A 126 1.22 -19.13 1.61
N GLY A 127 -0.10 -19.25 1.78
CA GLY A 127 -0.70 -20.07 2.82
C GLY A 127 -2.05 -20.64 2.39
N PHE A 128 -2.61 -21.48 3.25
CA PHE A 128 -3.94 -22.07 3.10
C PHE A 128 -4.77 -21.65 4.32
N SER A 129 -5.99 -21.18 4.08
CA SER A 129 -6.90 -20.72 5.11
C SER A 129 -8.32 -21.12 4.76
N ASP A 130 -9.13 -21.40 5.78
CA ASP A 130 -10.57 -21.65 5.66
C ASP A 130 -11.35 -20.34 5.40
N CYS A 131 -10.68 -19.20 5.50
CA CYS A 131 -11.23 -17.87 5.23
C CYS A 131 -10.69 -17.30 3.92
N THR A 132 -11.55 -16.68 3.12
CA THR A 132 -11.18 -15.98 1.89
C THR A 132 -11.98 -14.70 1.75
N SER A 133 -11.28 -13.60 1.47
CA SER A 133 -11.86 -12.29 1.15
C SER A 133 -11.48 -11.89 -0.27
N PRO A 134 -12.34 -11.17 -1.01
CA PRO A 134 -12.02 -10.76 -2.36
C PRO A 134 -10.94 -9.68 -2.35
N MET A 135 -10.08 -9.69 -3.36
CA MET A 135 -9.13 -8.62 -3.63
C MET A 135 -9.69 -7.70 -4.70
N ILE A 136 -9.59 -6.39 -4.46
CA ILE A 136 -10.06 -5.35 -5.38
C ILE A 136 -8.92 -4.38 -5.69
N LEU A 137 -8.93 -3.82 -6.89
CA LEU A 137 -8.00 -2.76 -7.28
C LEU A 137 -8.72 -1.42 -7.16
N VAL A 138 -8.06 -0.46 -6.52
CA VAL A 138 -8.61 0.87 -6.25
C VAL A 138 -7.56 1.91 -6.62
N GLU A 139 -7.98 3.01 -7.23
CA GLU A 139 -7.12 4.15 -7.50
C GLU A 139 -6.85 4.94 -6.22
N ALA A 140 -5.58 5.21 -5.93
CA ALA A 140 -5.22 6.08 -4.82
C ALA A 140 -5.44 7.54 -5.22
N PRO A 141 -6.01 8.40 -4.35
CA PRO A 141 -6.07 9.82 -4.63
C PRO A 141 -4.65 10.39 -4.70
N CYS A 142 -4.36 11.12 -5.79
CA CYS A 142 -3.13 11.89 -5.97
C CYS A 142 -3.07 13.12 -5.05
#